data_AF-A0A7T0Q8F3-F1
#
_entry.id   AF-A0A7T0Q8F3-F1
#
_cell.length_a   1.000
_cell.length_b   1.000
_cell.length_c   1.000
_cell.angle_alpha   90.00
_cell.angle_beta   90.00
_cell.angle_gamma   90.00
#
_symmetry.space_group_name_H-M   'P 1'
#
loop_
_entity.id
_entity.type
_entity.pdbx_description
1 polymer ?
#
loop_
_entity_poly.entity_id
_entity_poly.type
_entity_poly.pdbx_seq_one_letter_code
_entity_poly.pdbx_strand_id
1 'polypeptide(L)'
;MARGVNLERLQRNKDIRFLCNILHNKYFVDISRLARALHMQRQYYYDFVRGDRDLLYPNLYKIESFIFDLYETILEQEMDMNGIILPSIDEKQLEVKF
;
A
#
# COMPACT_ATOMS: atom_id res chain seq x y z
N MET A 1 16.69 -11.69 14.01
CA MET A 1 15.92 -10.43 13.82
C MET A 1 15.42 -10.23 12.38
N ALA A 2 16.09 -10.72 11.34
CA ALA A 2 15.66 -10.51 9.93
C ALA A 2 14.37 -11.24 9.48
N ARG A 3 13.96 -12.34 10.13
CA ARG A 3 12.73 -13.08 9.76
C ARG A 3 11.44 -12.33 10.07
N GLY A 4 11.39 -11.56 11.16
CA GLY A 4 10.19 -10.82 11.58
C GLY A 4 9.85 -9.68 10.62
N VAL A 5 10.85 -8.86 10.28
CA VAL A 5 10.73 -7.71 9.37
C VAL A 5 10.21 -8.13 7.98
N ASN A 6 10.60 -9.30 7.49
CA ASN A 6 10.13 -9.78 6.19
C ASN A 6 8.65 -10.19 6.23
N LEU A 7 8.19 -10.81 7.32
CA LEU A 7 6.79 -11.21 7.49
C LEU A 7 5.87 -9.99 7.62
N GLU A 8 6.29 -8.97 8.36
CA GLU A 8 5.54 -7.71 8.49
C GLU A 8 5.39 -7.01 7.14
N ARG A 9 6.46 -6.90 6.36
CA ARG A 9 6.41 -6.30 5.02
C ARG A 9 5.50 -7.08 4.08
N LEU A 10 5.55 -8.40 4.11
CA LEU A 10 4.71 -9.25 3.27
C LEU A 10 3.23 -9.09 3.64
N GLN A 11 2.92 -9.02 4.92
CA GLN A 11 1.57 -8.76 5.38
C GLN A 11 1.10 -7.37 4.93
N ARG A 12 1.92 -6.33 5.14
CA ARG A 12 1.57 -4.97 4.72
C ARG A 12 1.39 -4.84 3.20
N ASN A 13 2.18 -5.56 2.40
CA ASN A 13 1.94 -5.65 0.95
C ASN A 13 0.55 -6.18 0.63
N LYS A 14 0.09 -7.21 1.32
CA LYS A 14 -1.26 -7.77 1.14
C LYS A 14 -2.33 -6.75 1.52
N ASP A 15 -2.17 -6.09 2.67
CA ASP A 15 -3.18 -5.16 3.19
C ASP A 15 -3.28 -3.91 2.30
N ILE A 16 -2.15 -3.28 1.95
CA ILE A 16 -2.15 -2.11 1.07
C ILE A 16 -2.64 -2.46 -0.35
N ARG A 17 -2.30 -3.66 -0.86
CA ARG A 17 -2.84 -4.15 -2.13
C ARG A 17 -4.35 -4.31 -2.08
N PHE A 18 -4.87 -4.87 -0.99
CA PHE A 18 -6.31 -5.03 -0.82
C PHE A 18 -7.02 -3.67 -0.82
N LEU A 19 -6.50 -2.70 -0.08
CA LEU A 19 -7.02 -1.34 -0.07
C LEU A 19 -6.98 -0.68 -1.46
N CYS A 20 -5.87 -0.82 -2.19
CA CYS A 20 -5.78 -0.35 -3.57
C CYS A 20 -6.83 -1.02 -4.47
N ASN A 21 -7.06 -2.32 -4.33
CA ASN A 21 -8.09 -3.03 -5.09
C ASN A 21 -9.50 -2.52 -4.78
N ILE A 22 -9.78 -2.18 -3.52
CA ILE A 22 -11.06 -1.57 -3.15
C ILE A 22 -11.23 -0.22 -3.85
N LEU A 23 -10.22 0.64 -3.81
CA LEU A 23 -10.26 1.94 -4.47
C LEU A 23 -10.57 1.78 -5.97
N HIS A 24 -9.93 0.82 -6.65
CA HIS A 24 -10.13 0.61 -8.08
C HIS A 24 -11.45 -0.08 -8.44
N ASN A 25 -11.84 -1.11 -7.69
CA ASN A 25 -12.97 -1.98 -8.08
C ASN A 25 -14.30 -1.52 -7.48
N LYS A 26 -14.30 -0.96 -6.27
CA LYS A 26 -15.51 -0.51 -5.56
C LYS A 26 -15.74 0.98 -5.73
N TYR A 27 -14.68 1.79 -5.65
CA TYR A 27 -14.76 3.25 -5.74
C TYR A 27 -14.36 3.81 -7.11
N PHE A 28 -14.06 2.94 -8.07
CA PHE A 28 -13.77 3.30 -9.47
C PHE A 28 -12.64 4.34 -9.63
N VAL A 29 -11.69 4.36 -8.69
CA VAL A 29 -10.49 5.19 -8.81
C VAL A 29 -9.66 4.68 -9.98
N ASP A 30 -9.29 5.56 -10.91
CA ASP A 30 -8.55 5.15 -12.11
C ASP A 30 -7.09 4.76 -11.77
N ILE A 31 -6.72 3.53 -12.10
CA ILE A 31 -5.39 2.95 -11.85
C ILE A 31 -4.25 3.73 -12.52
N SER A 32 -4.50 4.29 -13.71
CA SER A 32 -3.50 5.05 -14.47
C SER A 32 -3.31 6.44 -13.87
N ARG A 33 -4.40 7.07 -13.41
CA ARG A 33 -4.34 8.36 -12.72
C ARG A 33 -3.59 8.24 -11.41
N LEU A 34 -3.85 7.19 -10.63
CA LEU A 34 -3.20 6.98 -9.34
C LEU A 34 -1.71 6.67 -9.52
N ALA A 35 -1.34 5.80 -10.46
CA ALA A 35 0.07 5.54 -10.80
C ALA A 35 0.82 6.81 -11.24
N ARG A 36 0.17 7.67 -12.04
CA ARG A 36 0.75 8.95 -12.48
C ARG A 36 0.95 9.91 -11.31
N ALA A 37 -0.03 10.03 -10.42
CA ALA A 37 0.07 10.91 -9.26
C ALA A 37 1.16 10.45 -8.27
N LEU A 38 1.37 9.14 -8.15
CA LEU A 38 2.49 8.54 -7.41
C LEU A 38 3.85 8.70 -8.10
N HIS A 39 3.92 9.28 -9.29
CA HIS A 39 5.13 9.28 -10.13
C HIS A 39 5.73 7.87 -10.30
N MET A 40 4.86 6.85 -10.46
CA MET A 40 5.26 5.47 -10.69
C MET A 40 4.94 5.06 -12.13
N GLN A 41 5.71 4.10 -12.66
CA GLN A 41 5.36 3.48 -13.92
C GLN A 41 4.03 2.75 -13.77
N ARG A 42 3.11 2.97 -14.72
CA ARG A 42 1.77 2.37 -14.69
C ARG A 42 1.82 0.85 -14.53
N GLN A 43 2.68 0.18 -15.30
CA GLN A 43 2.83 -1.28 -15.21
C GLN A 43 3.32 -1.72 -13.84
N TYR A 44 4.27 -1.01 -13.25
CA TYR A 44 4.82 -1.34 -11.94
C TYR A 44 3.76 -1.26 -10.83
N TYR A 45 2.92 -0.21 -10.84
CA TYR A 45 1.80 -0.10 -9.92
C TYR A 45 0.74 -1.18 -10.18
N TYR A 46 0.45 -1.45 -11.46
CA TYR A 46 -0.51 -2.47 -11.87
C TYR A 46 -0.12 -3.88 -11.40
N ASP A 47 1.15 -4.27 -11.58
CA ASP A 47 1.70 -5.55 -11.12
C ASP A 47 1.54 -5.70 -9.60
N PHE A 48 1.76 -4.60 -8.85
CA PHE A 48 1.55 -4.59 -7.40
C PHE A 48 0.07 -4.80 -7.03
N VAL A 49 -0.85 -4.04 -7.64
CA VAL A 49 -2.29 -4.14 -7.35
C VAL A 49 -2.83 -5.54 -7.68
N ARG A 50 -2.37 -6.17 -8.77
CA ARG A 50 -2.76 -7.55 -9.14
C ARG A 50 -2.10 -8.63 -8.28
N GLY A 51 -1.03 -8.27 -7.57
CA GLY A 51 -0.27 -9.19 -6.75
C GLY A 51 0.76 -10.04 -7.47
N ASP A 52 1.12 -9.63 -8.68
CA ASP A 52 2.25 -10.18 -9.43
C ASP A 52 3.60 -9.72 -8.84
N ARG A 53 3.58 -8.66 -8.00
CA ARG A 53 4.76 -8.07 -7.36
C ARG A 53 4.49 -7.61 -5.93
N ASP A 54 5.43 -7.94 -5.03
CA ASP A 54 5.55 -7.28 -3.73
C ASP A 54 6.55 -6.12 -3.79
N LEU A 55 6.30 -5.09 -2.98
CA LEU A 55 7.09 -3.87 -2.91
C LEU A 55 7.97 -3.84 -1.66
N LEU A 56 9.13 -3.19 -1.82
CA LEU A 56 9.98 -2.78 -0.71
C LEU A 56 9.39 -1.54 -0.02
N TYR A 57 9.73 -1.35 1.26
CA TYR A 57 9.17 -0.30 2.12
C TYR A 57 9.13 1.10 1.50
N PRO A 58 10.17 1.61 0.82
CA PRO A 58 10.09 2.98 0.28
C PRO A 58 8.93 3.17 -0.69
N ASN A 59 8.69 2.20 -1.58
CA ASN A 59 7.59 2.27 -2.54
C ASN A 59 6.26 1.88 -1.93
N LEU A 60 6.24 0.90 -1.02
CA LEU A 60 5.03 0.48 -0.32
C LEU A 60 4.47 1.63 0.53
N TYR A 61 5.33 2.27 1.32
CA TYR A 61 4.98 3.42 2.15
C TYR A 61 4.53 4.62 1.33
N LYS A 62 5.20 4.87 0.20
CA LYS A 62 4.78 5.92 -0.73
C LYS A 62 3.35 5.71 -1.24
N ILE A 63 2.98 4.47 -1.58
CA ILE A 63 1.60 4.16 -1.98
C ILE A 63 0.66 4.35 -0.81
N GLU A 64 0.99 3.76 0.34
CA GLU A 64 0.19 3.83 1.55
C GLU A 64 -0.11 5.28 1.96
N SER A 65 0.92 6.10 2.22
CA SER A 65 0.75 7.50 2.60
C SER A 65 -0.12 8.24 1.59
N PHE A 66 0.14 8.06 0.29
CA PHE A 66 -0.62 8.76 -0.74
C PHE A 66 -2.10 8.37 -0.79
N ILE A 67 -2.43 7.07 -0.65
CA ILE A 67 -3.85 6.65 -0.68
C ILE A 67 -4.58 7.07 0.60
N PHE A 68 -3.91 7.09 1.75
CA PHE A 68 -4.49 7.61 2.99
C PHE A 68 -4.70 9.11 2.90
N ASP A 69 -3.71 9.89 2.43
CA ASP A 69 -3.85 11.35 2.26
C ASP A 69 -5.08 11.74 1.42
N LEU A 70 -5.47 10.92 0.46
CA LEU A 70 -6.61 11.20 -0.43
C LEU A 70 -7.93 10.56 0.01
N TYR A 71 -7.86 9.38 0.63
CA TYR A 71 -9.02 8.51 0.82
C TYR A 71 -9.14 7.95 2.24
N GLU A 72 -8.43 8.53 3.22
CA GLU A 72 -8.40 8.08 4.62
C GLU A 72 -9.76 7.63 5.13
N THR A 73 -10.76 8.51 5.10
CA THR A 73 -12.11 8.21 5.62
C THR A 73 -12.75 6.98 4.99
N ILE A 74 -12.55 6.78 3.68
CA ILE A 74 -13.10 5.62 2.97
C ILE A 74 -12.29 4.36 3.34
N LEU A 75 -10.97 4.49 3.39
CA LEU A 75 -10.07 3.38 3.69
C LEU A 75 -10.24 2.89 5.13
N GLU A 76 -10.41 3.78 6.11
CA GLU A 76 -10.67 3.42 7.50
C GLU A 76 -11.96 2.61 7.65
N GLN A 77 -13.05 3.04 7.00
CA GLN A 77 -14.30 2.27 6.99
C GLN A 77 -14.12 0.88 6.38
N GLU A 78 -13.40 0.79 5.27
CA GLU A 78 -13.12 -0.48 4.62
C GLU A 78 -12.20 -1.36 5.46
N MET A 79 -11.25 -0.78 6.18
CA MET A 79 -10.41 -1.52 7.12
C MET A 79 -11.24 -2.11 8.26
N ASP A 80 -12.12 -1.32 8.87
CA ASP A 80 -13.00 -1.77 9.94
C ASP A 80 -13.93 -2.90 9.47
N MET A 81 -14.52 -2.75 8.27
CA MET A 81 -15.42 -3.76 7.69
C MET A 81 -14.71 -5.07 7.34
N ASN A 82 -13.43 -5.01 6.98
CA ASN A 82 -12.66 -6.17 6.53
C ASN A 82 -11.68 -6.69 7.59
N GLY A 83 -11.66 -6.11 8.80
CA GLY A 83 -10.79 -6.52 9.91
C GLY A 83 -9.30 -6.29 9.65
N ILE A 84 -8.95 -5.24 8.88
CA ILE A 84 -7.57 -4.90 8.55
C ILE A 84 -7.01 -3.97 9.62
N ILE A 85 -5.84 -4.33 10.16
CA ILE A 85 -5.11 -3.52 11.14
C ILE A 85 -3.75 -3.18 10.54
N LEU A 86 -3.54 -1.90 10.22
CA LEU A 86 -2.25 -1.38 9.78
C LEU A 86 -1.53 -0.79 11.00
N PRO A 87 -0.52 -1.47 11.57
CA PRO A 87 0.26 -0.89 12.65
C PRO A 87 1.01 0.34 12.15
N SER A 88 1.10 1.41 12.94
CA SER A 88 1.96 2.55 12.61
C SER A 88 3.39 2.08 12.38
N ILE A 89 3.99 2.49 11.26
CA ILE A 89 5.41 2.24 11.02
C ILE A 89 6.16 3.27 11.86
N ASP A 90 6.92 2.81 12.85
CA ASP A 90 7.92 3.65 13.50
C ASP A 90 8.89 4.16 12.42
N GLU A 91 9.00 5.49 12.27
CA GLU A 91 9.87 6.16 11.28
C GLU A 91 11.32 5.64 11.32
N LYS A 92 11.75 5.07 12.45
CA LYS A 92 13.06 4.40 12.63
C LYS A 92 13.32 3.23 11.68
N GLN A 93 12.29 2.58 11.13
CA GLN A 93 12.47 1.50 10.13
C GLN A 93 12.87 2.03 8.74
N LEU A 94 12.74 3.34 8.48
CA LEU A 94 13.16 3.99 7.23
C LEU A 94 14.67 4.26 7.20
N GLU A 95 15.37 4.21 8.35
CA GLU A 95 16.82 4.43 8.48
C GLU A 95 17.67 3.17 8.26
N VAL A 96 17.19 2.17 7.51
CA VAL A 96 18.08 1.08 7.06
C VAL A 96 18.94 1.61 5.91
N LYS A 97 19.99 2.31 6.33
CA LYS A 97 21.21 2.77 5.67
C LYS A 97 21.42 2.26 4.24
N PHE A 98 21.47 3.20 3.29
CA PHE A 98 22.31 3.07 2.10
C PHE A 98 23.79 3.04 2.49
#